data_AF-A0A4V1K2L5-F1
#
_entry.id   AF-A0A4V1K2L5-F1
#
_cell.length_a   1.000
_cell.length_b   1.000
_cell.length_c   1.000
_cell.angle_alpha   90.00
_cell.angle_beta   90.00
_cell.angle_gamma   90.00
#
_symmetry.space_group_name_H-M   'P 1'
#
loop_
_entity.id
_entity.type
_entity.pdbx_description
1 polymer ?
#
loop_
_entity_poly.entity_id
_entity_poly.type
_entity_poly.pdbx_seq_one_letter_code
_entity_poly.pdbx_strand_id
1 'polypeptide(L)'
;MRGSQDVHNQADKKDINDAAVSKVVEKINEALRKNDLSMWMSLFYSEDDIAYEAQKIWFEKYMIEIKPDNYNFVVLDISTNRANAVLRCRIEIEYSNFNPLHETHIYTVEYVEARRDFCITWLEKLREPFMAGDKDSSHWFDFMNNIDCTASYSNDWWKNNTLIEAAYEANDPDSPLIYARAITRNIRFREAHPILECASILACMMSAKLAWLAADIFDCDQLKYMGNVYNVTKDTVLVRLVRDDRDNTWTSKFLAPWYGFDEMLLFRDDKGLISCNCSSYMSFLAALLRIGGYAGKDVIQIRTGNQDALIISVGESNYLISSGKIEKLTEKSLYILKKISKLFSDCYFWTEQGLTNIHRDKIVFYKNLIASRTPIFDFSWKLNDKYVGTFDMDSVKLPDLISNKNPDSLNKDIRRNVFELSKEYPGSVFTWAKYASQTLYVSKPETYLSWSIQSPAVRDKIAVWNSLDEILEEIKELLNISIFSESDRIMTADQVLRHKRCDDKAKALLIFCWFKLKKGAKTFVLFSDRSVYCAYKTETEWIYLDAKSGRKAVPEGDILLALNDKRSVYPLLNGDDFKKFKSMNQIEEVFE
;
A
#
# COMPACT_ATOMS: atom_id res chain seq x y z
N MET A 1 19.11 -26.28 -2.84
CA MET A 1 20.38 -26.64 -3.51
C MET A 1 20.10 -27.17 -4.90
N ARG A 2 20.25 -26.32 -5.92
CA ARG A 2 20.55 -26.71 -7.30
C ARG A 2 21.69 -25.80 -7.72
N GLY A 3 22.86 -26.39 -7.90
CA GLY A 3 24.04 -25.67 -8.36
C GLY A 3 23.83 -25.25 -9.81
N SER A 4 23.85 -23.95 -10.05
CA SER A 4 24.26 -23.42 -11.34
C SER A 4 25.79 -23.37 -11.32
N GLN A 5 26.40 -24.06 -12.28
CA GLN A 5 27.83 -23.97 -12.54
C GLN A 5 28.17 -22.51 -12.84
N ASP A 6 28.91 -21.88 -11.92
CA ASP A 6 29.69 -20.68 -12.19
C ASP A 6 30.77 -21.06 -13.21
N VAL A 7 30.41 -20.98 -14.49
CA VAL A 7 31.40 -20.87 -15.56
C VAL A 7 31.87 -19.43 -15.55
N HIS A 8 33.07 -19.23 -15.01
CA HIS A 8 33.85 -18.00 -15.13
C HIS A 8 33.94 -17.55 -16.60
N ASN A 9 33.03 -16.67 -17.02
CA ASN A 9 33.28 -15.72 -18.10
C ASN A 9 33.77 -14.42 -17.45
N GLN A 10 35.04 -14.41 -17.04
CA GLN A 10 35.80 -13.17 -16.90
C GLN A 10 36.10 -12.67 -18.31
N ALA A 11 35.09 -12.11 -18.98
CA ALA A 11 35.34 -11.20 -20.09
C ALA A 11 36.02 -9.96 -19.50
N ASP A 12 37.10 -9.50 -20.13
CA ASP A 12 37.82 -8.27 -19.78
C ASP A 12 36.84 -7.09 -19.67
N LYS A 13 36.35 -6.81 -18.47
CA LYS A 13 35.54 -5.62 -18.21
C LYS A 13 36.46 -4.43 -18.43
N LYS A 14 36.15 -3.61 -19.43
CA LYS A 14 36.89 -2.39 -19.72
C LYS A 14 36.78 -1.47 -18.51
N ASP A 15 37.91 -1.17 -17.88
CA ASP A 15 37.95 -0.26 -16.74
C ASP A 15 37.40 1.11 -17.15
N ILE A 16 36.54 1.68 -16.30
CA ILE A 16 36.07 3.05 -16.47
C ILE A 16 37.22 4.02 -16.14
N ASN A 17 37.33 5.09 -16.92
CA ASN A 17 38.33 6.13 -16.74
C ASN A 17 37.72 7.52 -16.95
N ASP A 18 38.48 8.56 -16.59
CA ASP A 18 38.01 9.96 -16.63
C ASP A 18 37.57 10.39 -18.04
N ALA A 19 38.18 9.85 -19.09
CA ALA A 19 37.81 10.13 -20.46
C ALA A 19 36.42 9.55 -20.81
N ALA A 20 36.11 8.34 -20.35
CA ALA A 20 34.80 7.73 -20.51
C ALA A 20 33.70 8.51 -19.77
N VAL A 21 33.98 8.92 -18.53
CA VAL A 21 33.04 9.73 -17.73
C VAL A 21 32.80 11.08 -18.39
N SER A 22 33.86 11.77 -18.83
CA SER A 22 33.78 13.07 -19.51
C SER A 22 32.93 12.97 -20.79
N LYS A 23 33.12 11.91 -21.59
CA LYS A 23 32.32 11.66 -22.80
C LYS A 23 30.83 11.50 -22.49
N VAL A 24 30.46 10.81 -21.40
CA VAL A 24 29.05 10.66 -20.99
C VAL A 24 28.47 11.99 -20.54
N VAL A 25 29.20 12.74 -19.72
CA VAL A 25 28.82 14.09 -19.26
C VAL A 25 28.61 15.06 -20.43
N GLU A 26 29.53 15.06 -21.39
CA GLU A 26 29.43 15.87 -22.61
C GLU A 26 28.19 15.51 -23.43
N LYS A 27 27.91 14.21 -23.62
CA LYS A 27 26.71 13.75 -24.34
C LYS A 27 25.41 14.13 -23.61
N ILE A 28 25.37 14.06 -22.27
CA ILE A 28 24.21 14.55 -21.49
C ILE A 28 23.98 16.03 -21.78
N ASN A 29 25.03 16.84 -21.63
CA ASN A 29 24.98 18.28 -21.88
C ASN A 29 24.54 18.59 -23.32
N GLU A 30 25.08 17.88 -24.30
CA GLU A 30 24.77 18.07 -25.70
C GLU A 30 23.32 17.68 -26.04
N ALA A 31 22.83 16.56 -25.50
CA ALA A 31 21.46 16.13 -25.67
C ALA A 31 20.48 17.18 -25.14
N LEU A 32 20.70 17.66 -23.91
CA LEU A 32 19.91 18.74 -23.30
C LEU A 32 19.99 20.02 -24.14
N ARG A 33 21.18 20.42 -24.60
CA ARG A 33 21.37 21.64 -25.41
C ARG A 33 20.60 21.64 -26.71
N LYS A 34 20.63 20.50 -27.38
CA LYS A 34 20.06 20.32 -28.72
C LYS A 34 18.60 19.89 -28.67
N ASN A 35 18.04 19.65 -27.48
CA ASN A 35 16.76 18.97 -27.30
C ASN A 35 16.68 17.66 -28.11
N ASP A 36 17.78 16.91 -28.15
CA ASP A 36 17.93 15.71 -28.99
C ASP A 36 17.56 14.44 -28.21
N LEU A 37 16.33 13.97 -28.44
CA LEU A 37 15.82 12.74 -27.82
C LEU A 37 16.63 11.50 -28.22
N SER A 38 17.09 11.41 -29.48
CA SER A 38 17.83 10.24 -29.95
C SER A 38 19.17 10.14 -29.22
N MET A 39 19.86 11.28 -29.08
CA MET A 39 21.09 11.38 -28.31
C MET A 39 20.84 11.07 -26.83
N TRP A 40 19.79 11.65 -26.24
CA TRP A 40 19.40 11.37 -24.85
C TRP A 40 19.19 9.87 -24.62
N MET A 41 18.36 9.23 -25.44
CA MET A 41 18.08 7.79 -25.29
C MET A 41 19.30 6.91 -25.57
N SER A 42 20.26 7.37 -26.38
CA SER A 42 21.52 6.65 -26.63
C SER A 42 22.43 6.56 -25.40
N LEU A 43 22.23 7.43 -24.40
CA LEU A 43 22.98 7.41 -23.15
C LEU A 43 22.55 6.26 -22.24
N PHE A 44 21.31 5.80 -22.34
CA PHE A 44 20.72 4.84 -21.40
C PHE A 44 20.77 3.41 -21.91
N TYR A 45 21.06 2.49 -21.00
CA TYR A 45 20.89 1.06 -21.21
C TYR A 45 20.08 0.49 -20.05
N SER A 46 18.85 0.06 -20.34
CA SER A 46 17.95 -0.58 -19.39
C SER A 46 17.32 -1.79 -20.06
N GLU A 47 17.32 -2.93 -19.37
CA GLU A 47 16.56 -4.11 -19.77
C GLU A 47 15.06 -3.98 -19.40
N ASP A 48 14.71 -3.00 -18.56
CA ASP A 48 13.33 -2.66 -18.22
C ASP A 48 12.79 -1.60 -19.20
N ASP A 49 11.86 -2.03 -20.05
CA ASP A 49 11.12 -1.18 -21.00
C ASP A 49 10.41 -0.01 -20.29
N ILE A 50 9.95 -0.19 -19.05
CA ILE A 50 9.23 0.85 -18.29
C ILE A 50 10.19 1.97 -17.91
N ALA A 51 11.39 1.63 -17.44
CA ALA A 51 12.41 2.61 -17.10
C ALA A 51 12.87 3.39 -18.35
N TYR A 52 13.05 2.71 -19.48
CA TYR A 52 13.38 3.35 -20.76
C TYR A 52 12.29 4.33 -21.21
N GLU A 53 11.03 3.90 -21.21
CA GLU A 53 9.90 4.75 -21.62
C GLU A 53 9.70 5.94 -20.66
N ALA A 54 9.93 5.76 -19.34
CA ALA A 54 9.88 6.85 -18.39
C ALA A 54 10.90 7.95 -18.69
N GLN A 55 12.13 7.59 -19.08
CA GLN A 55 13.17 8.55 -19.48
C GLN A 55 12.83 9.27 -20.78
N LYS A 56 12.29 8.53 -21.75
CA LYS A 56 11.82 9.09 -23.01
C LYS A 56 10.71 10.12 -22.78
N ILE A 57 9.67 9.74 -22.02
CA ILE A 57 8.54 10.63 -21.70
C ILE A 57 9.02 11.86 -20.94
N TRP A 58 9.93 11.71 -19.97
CA TRP A 58 10.49 12.86 -19.26
C TRP A 58 11.14 13.83 -20.25
N PHE A 59 12.02 13.37 -21.12
CA PHE A 59 12.73 14.24 -22.05
C PHE A 59 11.80 14.88 -23.09
N GLU A 60 10.91 14.08 -23.70
CA GLU A 60 9.91 14.57 -24.66
C GLU A 60 9.05 15.67 -24.04
N LYS A 61 8.58 15.48 -22.81
CA LYS A 61 7.69 16.44 -22.15
C LYS A 61 8.43 17.69 -21.68
N TYR A 62 9.52 17.53 -20.93
CA TYR A 62 10.21 18.65 -20.28
C TYR A 62 11.14 19.43 -21.20
N MET A 63 11.73 18.80 -22.22
CA MET A 63 12.70 19.45 -23.12
C MET A 63 12.09 19.81 -24.49
N ILE A 64 11.24 18.95 -25.05
CA ILE A 64 10.76 19.11 -26.45
C ILE A 64 9.39 19.79 -26.51
N GLU A 65 8.39 19.29 -25.77
CA GLU A 65 7.02 19.79 -25.84
C GLU A 65 6.87 21.13 -25.12
N ILE A 66 7.35 21.24 -23.88
CA ILE A 66 7.25 22.47 -23.09
C ILE A 66 8.21 23.55 -23.59
N LYS A 67 9.37 23.14 -24.11
CA LYS A 67 10.48 23.98 -24.60
C LYS A 67 11.04 24.91 -23.53
N PRO A 68 12.20 24.59 -22.94
CA PRO A 68 12.82 25.45 -21.94
C PRO A 68 13.40 26.72 -22.59
N ASP A 69 13.35 27.83 -21.85
CA ASP A 69 14.01 29.07 -22.24
C ASP A 69 15.52 28.97 -21.99
N ASN A 70 15.88 28.28 -20.90
CA ASN A 70 17.25 28.08 -20.47
C ASN A 70 17.36 26.76 -19.69
N TYR A 71 18.54 26.16 -19.69
CA TYR A 71 18.84 25.01 -18.85
C TYR A 71 20.29 25.07 -18.39
N ASN A 72 20.54 24.51 -17.21
CA ASN A 72 21.85 24.41 -16.61
C ASN A 72 22.05 22.98 -16.09
N PHE A 73 23.15 22.35 -16.50
CA PHE A 73 23.52 21.01 -16.03
C PHE A 73 24.88 21.08 -15.37
N VAL A 74 24.94 20.67 -14.10
CA VAL A 74 26.13 20.75 -13.27
C VAL A 74 26.43 19.38 -12.70
N VAL A 75 27.67 18.90 -12.88
CA VAL A 75 28.14 17.72 -12.15
C VAL A 75 28.61 18.19 -10.77
N LEU A 76 27.92 17.73 -9.73
CA LEU A 76 28.18 18.08 -8.34
C LEU A 76 29.29 17.21 -7.74
N ASP A 77 29.28 15.92 -8.05
CA ASP A 77 30.23 14.94 -7.52
C ASP A 77 30.40 13.75 -8.49
N ILE A 78 31.59 13.15 -8.47
CA ILE A 78 31.95 11.97 -9.27
C ILE A 78 32.67 10.99 -8.35
N SER A 79 32.11 9.79 -8.20
CA SER A 79 32.76 8.66 -7.53
C SER A 79 33.05 7.56 -8.54
N THR A 80 34.29 7.12 -8.67
CA THR A 80 34.71 6.06 -9.59
C THR A 80 35.25 4.84 -8.84
N ASN A 81 34.94 3.66 -9.36
CA ASN A 81 35.68 2.43 -9.08
C ASN A 81 36.04 1.74 -10.41
N ARG A 82 36.68 0.57 -10.41
CA ARG A 82 37.08 -0.10 -11.67
C ARG A 82 35.90 -0.43 -12.59
N ALA A 83 34.75 -0.79 -12.02
CA ALA A 83 33.60 -1.30 -12.75
C ALA A 83 32.61 -0.21 -13.18
N ASN A 84 32.48 0.87 -12.41
CA ASN A 84 31.48 1.91 -12.65
C ASN A 84 31.88 3.29 -12.12
N ALA A 85 31.16 4.29 -12.61
CA ALA A 85 31.21 5.67 -12.12
C ALA A 85 29.80 6.09 -11.68
N VAL A 86 29.72 6.79 -10.55
CA VAL A 86 28.49 7.36 -10.02
C VAL A 86 28.61 8.87 -10.10
N LEU A 87 27.73 9.50 -10.89
CA LEU A 87 27.69 10.93 -11.12
C LEU A 87 26.50 11.51 -10.37
N ARG A 88 26.75 12.44 -9.45
CA ARG A 88 25.70 13.25 -8.85
C ARG A 88 25.60 14.55 -9.64
N CYS A 89 24.49 14.78 -10.30
CA CYS A 89 24.28 15.92 -11.18
C CYS A 89 23.07 16.73 -10.77
N ARG A 90 23.07 18.03 -11.08
CA ARG A 90 21.92 18.91 -10.97
C ARG A 90 21.47 19.37 -12.35
N ILE A 91 20.18 19.30 -12.60
CA ILE A 91 19.52 19.87 -13.77
C ILE A 91 18.61 21.00 -13.27
N GLU A 92 18.80 22.18 -13.83
CA GLU A 92 17.95 23.35 -13.61
C GLU A 92 17.38 23.76 -14.96
N ILE A 93 16.06 23.92 -15.04
CA ILE A 93 15.36 24.25 -16.28
C ILE A 93 14.45 25.45 -16.02
N GLU A 94 14.61 26.49 -16.82
CA GLU A 94 13.78 27.69 -16.77
C GLU A 94 12.76 27.65 -17.90
N TYR A 95 11.52 28.00 -17.56
CA TYR A 95 10.40 28.04 -18.49
C TYR A 95 9.70 29.39 -18.40
N SER A 96 9.19 29.86 -19.53
CA SER A 96 8.47 31.14 -19.59
C SER A 96 7.14 31.08 -18.84
N ASN A 97 6.46 29.94 -18.93
CA ASN A 97 5.10 29.75 -18.43
C ASN A 97 5.01 28.92 -17.14
N PHE A 98 6.12 28.35 -16.67
CA PHE A 98 6.14 27.47 -15.52
C PHE A 98 7.18 27.91 -14.48
N ASN A 99 7.01 27.45 -13.25
CA ASN A 99 8.06 27.58 -12.25
C ASN A 99 9.31 26.83 -12.72
N PRO A 100 10.52 27.32 -12.40
CA PRO A 100 11.75 26.60 -12.70
C PRO A 100 11.73 25.18 -12.13
N LEU A 101 12.24 24.24 -12.91
CA LEU A 101 12.42 22.86 -12.48
C LEU A 101 13.84 22.69 -11.96
N HIS A 102 13.97 22.21 -10.73
CA HIS A 102 15.27 21.87 -10.13
C HIS A 102 15.25 20.40 -9.72
N GLU A 103 16.13 19.59 -10.32
CA GLU A 103 16.23 18.16 -10.05
C GLU A 103 17.68 17.76 -9.80
N THR A 104 17.91 16.96 -8.76
CA THR A 104 19.21 16.33 -8.49
C THR A 104 19.12 14.86 -8.88
N HIS A 105 19.98 14.42 -9.81
CA HIS A 105 20.02 13.07 -10.35
C HIS A 105 21.31 12.35 -9.96
N ILE A 106 21.21 11.05 -9.71
CA ILE A 106 22.35 10.15 -9.57
C ILE A 106 22.35 9.23 -10.79
N TYR A 107 23.42 9.28 -11.57
CA TYR A 107 23.64 8.43 -12.74
C TYR A 107 24.73 7.40 -12.43
N THR A 108 24.45 6.11 -12.59
CA THR A 108 25.49 5.06 -12.60
C THR A 108 25.85 4.74 -14.03
N VAL A 109 27.14 4.85 -14.34
CA VAL A 109 27.73 4.66 -15.67
C VAL A 109 28.58 3.41 -15.66
N GLU A 110 28.30 2.52 -16.60
CA GLU A 110 28.96 1.21 -16.73
C GLU A 110 29.28 0.90 -18.20
N TYR A 111 30.30 0.08 -18.44
CA TYR A 111 30.56 -0.44 -19.77
C TYR A 111 29.54 -1.53 -20.11
N VAL A 112 28.79 -1.34 -21.19
CA VAL A 112 27.76 -2.29 -21.64
C VAL A 112 28.25 -2.99 -22.91
N GLU A 113 28.57 -4.28 -22.80
CA GLU A 113 29.12 -5.07 -23.91
C GLU A 113 28.20 -5.08 -25.15
N ALA A 114 26.88 -5.21 -24.95
CA ALA A 114 25.90 -5.18 -26.03
C ALA A 114 25.89 -3.86 -26.82
N ARG A 115 26.34 -2.76 -26.20
CA ARG A 115 26.45 -1.43 -26.83
C ARG A 115 27.88 -1.09 -27.23
N ARG A 116 28.88 -1.82 -26.70
CA ARG A 116 30.31 -1.52 -26.81
C ARG A 116 30.69 -0.09 -26.42
N ASP A 117 29.91 0.54 -25.53
CA ASP A 117 30.11 1.92 -25.04
C ASP A 117 29.82 1.98 -23.54
N PHE A 118 30.23 3.08 -22.91
CA PHE A 118 29.80 3.40 -21.54
C PHE A 118 28.41 4.02 -21.57
N CYS A 119 27.48 3.45 -20.82
CA CYS A 119 26.09 3.85 -20.78
C CYS A 119 25.67 4.08 -19.33
N ILE A 120 24.64 4.91 -19.15
CA ILE A 120 23.90 5.04 -17.91
C ILE A 120 23.07 3.76 -17.74
N THR A 121 23.43 2.92 -16.77
CA THR A 121 22.73 1.68 -16.43
C THR A 121 21.76 1.84 -15.28
N TRP A 122 21.90 2.93 -14.51
CA TRP A 122 20.98 3.29 -13.43
C TRP A 122 20.81 4.81 -13.34
N LEU A 123 19.59 5.24 -13.06
CA LEU A 123 19.26 6.63 -12.79
C LEU A 123 18.30 6.70 -11.60
N GLU A 124 18.68 7.49 -10.61
CA GLU A 124 17.86 7.81 -9.45
C GLU A 124 17.67 9.32 -9.33
N LYS A 125 16.43 9.75 -9.10
CA LYS A 125 16.12 11.15 -8.79
C LYS A 125 16.07 11.33 -7.27
N LEU A 126 16.93 12.20 -6.75
CA LEU A 126 16.93 12.57 -5.35
C LEU A 126 15.76 13.50 -5.02
N ARG A 127 15.10 13.23 -3.90
CA ARG A 127 14.02 14.07 -3.36
C ARG A 127 14.63 15.12 -2.44
N GLU A 128 14.49 16.38 -2.83
CA GLU A 128 14.90 17.50 -1.98
C GLU A 128 14.00 17.59 -0.74
N PRO A 129 14.55 17.93 0.43
CA PRO A 129 13.79 18.12 1.65
C PRO A 129 12.86 19.34 1.55
N PHE A 130 11.70 19.26 2.20
CA PHE A 130 10.76 20.37 2.33
C PHE A 130 11.04 21.16 3.60
N MET A 131 11.09 22.49 3.51
CA MET A 131 11.34 23.40 4.64
C MET A 131 12.69 23.19 5.36
N ALA A 132 13.74 22.77 4.65
CA ALA A 132 15.08 22.51 5.22
C ALA A 132 15.85 23.75 5.76
N GLY A 133 15.20 24.90 5.92
CA GLY A 133 15.80 26.16 6.40
C GLY A 133 16.06 26.20 7.90
N ASP A 134 15.40 25.34 8.69
CA ASP A 134 15.64 25.22 10.12
C ASP A 134 16.73 24.18 10.36
N LYS A 135 17.92 24.63 10.81
CA LYS A 135 19.15 23.85 11.01
C LYS A 135 19.04 22.63 11.97
N ASP A 136 17.86 22.31 12.49
CA ASP A 136 17.63 21.25 13.49
C ASP A 136 16.80 20.05 12.99
N SER A 137 16.24 20.06 11.78
CA SER A 137 15.26 19.03 11.39
C SER A 137 15.82 17.93 10.48
N SER A 138 16.97 17.34 10.80
CA SER A 138 17.26 15.99 10.29
C SER A 138 16.38 14.99 11.05
N HIS A 139 15.07 15.00 10.78
CA HIS A 139 14.15 14.00 11.29
C HIS A 139 14.39 12.69 10.54
N TRP A 140 15.51 12.05 10.87
CA TRP A 140 15.74 10.67 10.48
C TRP A 140 14.90 9.80 11.40
N PHE A 141 13.91 9.13 10.82
CA PHE A 141 13.12 8.12 11.53
C PHE A 141 13.64 6.75 11.13
N ASP A 142 14.10 5.99 12.12
CA ASP A 142 14.58 4.64 11.89
C ASP A 142 13.40 3.66 11.77
N PHE A 143 12.96 3.41 10.54
CA PHE A 143 11.94 2.38 10.29
C PHE A 143 12.38 0.97 10.72
N MET A 144 13.68 0.71 10.91
CA MET A 144 14.19 -0.60 11.37
C MET A 144 14.03 -0.79 12.86
N ASN A 145 14.30 0.25 13.66
CA ASN A 145 14.36 0.14 15.12
C ASN A 145 13.17 0.77 15.85
N ASN A 146 12.49 1.76 15.28
CA ASN A 146 11.43 2.51 15.97
C ASN A 146 10.03 1.92 15.78
N ILE A 147 9.80 1.17 14.70
CA ILE A 147 8.53 0.45 14.50
C ILE A 147 8.79 -1.02 14.80
N ASP A 148 8.69 -1.38 16.07
CA ASP A 148 8.82 -2.77 16.49
C ASP A 148 7.77 -3.62 15.73
N CYS A 149 8.25 -4.36 14.73
CA CYS A 149 7.43 -5.27 13.95
C CYS A 149 6.99 -6.49 14.77
N THR A 150 7.49 -6.63 16.00
CA THR A 150 7.28 -7.77 16.88
C THR A 150 6.43 -7.47 18.12
N ALA A 151 6.19 -6.19 18.44
CA ALA A 151 5.30 -5.80 19.51
C ALA A 151 3.83 -6.12 19.13
N SER A 152 3.36 -7.28 19.56
CA SER A 152 1.91 -7.52 19.69
C SER A 152 1.44 -6.74 20.90
N TYR A 153 0.48 -5.82 20.70
CA TYR A 153 -0.24 -5.20 21.83
C TYR A 153 -1.13 -6.28 22.43
N SER A 154 -0.55 -7.05 23.35
CA SER A 154 -1.05 -8.30 23.85
C SER A 154 -2.33 -8.10 24.64
N ASN A 155 -3.45 -8.39 24.00
CA ASN A 155 -4.66 -8.89 24.63
C ASN A 155 -5.34 -9.84 23.64
N ASP A 156 -5.91 -10.91 24.17
CA ASP A 156 -6.79 -11.78 23.38
C ASP A 156 -7.87 -10.91 22.73
N TRP A 157 -8.01 -11.02 21.40
CA TRP A 157 -8.82 -10.06 20.66
C TRP A 157 -10.23 -9.98 21.19
N TRP A 158 -10.85 -11.12 21.50
CA TRP A 158 -12.19 -11.26 22.06
C TRP A 158 -12.41 -10.67 23.47
N LYS A 159 -11.38 -10.09 24.09
CA LYS A 159 -11.52 -9.33 25.36
C LYS A 159 -11.68 -7.82 25.13
N ASN A 160 -11.67 -7.36 23.88
CA ASN A 160 -11.79 -5.94 23.56
C ASN A 160 -13.27 -5.53 23.49
N ASN A 161 -13.92 -5.39 24.64
CA ASN A 161 -15.34 -5.05 24.75
C ASN A 161 -15.70 -3.78 23.97
N THR A 162 -14.82 -2.76 23.98
CA THR A 162 -15.06 -1.51 23.23
C THR A 162 -15.22 -1.74 21.73
N LEU A 163 -14.37 -2.58 21.11
CA LEU A 163 -14.49 -2.87 19.68
C LEU A 163 -15.60 -3.89 19.39
N ILE A 164 -15.85 -4.84 20.30
CA ILE A 164 -16.93 -5.80 20.19
C ILE A 164 -18.28 -5.08 20.17
N GLU A 165 -18.52 -4.17 21.12
CA GLU A 165 -19.73 -3.35 21.18
C GLU A 165 -19.92 -2.50 19.92
N ALA A 166 -18.84 -1.90 19.42
CA ALA A 166 -18.87 -1.10 18.19
C ALA A 166 -19.17 -1.95 16.93
N ALA A 167 -18.80 -3.23 16.92
CA ALA A 167 -19.03 -4.16 15.82
C ALA A 167 -20.32 -4.98 15.97
N TYR A 168 -20.93 -4.98 17.15
CA TYR A 168 -22.14 -5.74 17.47
C TYR A 168 -23.30 -5.35 16.55
N GLU A 169 -24.02 -6.33 16.01
CA GLU A 169 -25.12 -6.15 15.03
C GLU A 169 -24.73 -5.38 13.75
N ALA A 170 -23.43 -5.27 13.42
CA ALA A 170 -23.04 -4.71 12.14
C ALA A 170 -23.63 -5.56 11.00
N ASN A 171 -24.39 -4.91 10.11
CA ASN A 171 -24.99 -5.56 8.95
C ASN A 171 -24.25 -5.14 7.69
N ASP A 172 -23.36 -5.99 7.15
CA ASP A 172 -22.66 -5.67 5.91
C ASP A 172 -23.49 -6.21 4.71
N PRO A 173 -23.99 -5.35 3.79
CA PRO A 173 -25.04 -5.73 2.84
C PRO A 173 -24.58 -6.61 1.68
N ASP A 174 -23.32 -6.51 1.25
CA ASP A 174 -22.83 -7.16 0.03
C ASP A 174 -22.39 -8.61 0.28
N SER A 175 -22.29 -9.39 -0.78
CA SER A 175 -21.77 -10.77 -0.70
C SER A 175 -20.35 -10.81 -0.13
N PRO A 176 -19.97 -11.83 0.68
CA PRO A 176 -18.59 -12.01 1.14
C PRO A 176 -17.56 -12.04 0.00
N LEU A 177 -17.98 -12.47 -1.21
CA LEU A 177 -17.12 -12.53 -2.40
C LEU A 177 -16.82 -11.14 -2.99
N ILE A 178 -17.59 -10.12 -2.61
CA ILE A 178 -17.42 -8.74 -3.08
C ILE A 178 -16.43 -8.00 -2.17
N TYR A 179 -16.50 -8.25 -0.86
CA TYR A 179 -15.50 -7.74 0.07
C TYR A 179 -14.14 -8.33 -0.26
N ALA A 180 -13.11 -7.48 -0.24
CA ALA A 180 -11.75 -7.87 -0.51
C ALA A 180 -10.82 -7.23 0.50
N ARG A 181 -9.86 -8.00 1.00
CA ARG A 181 -8.81 -7.46 1.88
C ARG A 181 -7.74 -6.66 1.14
N ALA A 182 -7.50 -7.01 -0.12
CA ALA A 182 -6.57 -6.33 -0.99
C ALA A 182 -7.38 -5.54 -2.01
N ILE A 183 -7.07 -4.26 -2.16
CA ILE A 183 -7.71 -3.42 -3.16
C ILE A 183 -7.09 -3.80 -4.51
N THR A 184 -7.75 -4.71 -5.21
CA THR A 184 -7.29 -5.22 -6.50
C THR A 184 -7.39 -4.14 -7.56
N ARG A 185 -6.35 -4.05 -8.38
CA ARG A 185 -6.29 -3.10 -9.49
C ARG A 185 -6.01 -3.86 -10.76
N ASN A 186 -6.99 -3.88 -11.66
CA ASN A 186 -6.83 -4.44 -13.00
C ASN A 186 -6.03 -3.46 -13.86
N ILE A 187 -4.84 -3.79 -14.36
CA ILE A 187 -3.99 -2.80 -15.08
C ILE A 187 -4.55 -2.33 -16.43
N ARG A 188 -5.48 -3.04 -17.10
CA ARG A 188 -6.15 -2.50 -18.31
C ARG A 188 -7.02 -1.28 -18.00
N PHE A 189 -7.45 -1.12 -16.74
CA PHE A 189 -8.27 0.00 -16.29
C PHE A 189 -7.72 0.71 -15.03
N ARG A 190 -6.68 0.17 -14.38
CA ARG A 190 -6.20 0.43 -12.99
C ARG A 190 -7.29 0.92 -12.02
N GLU A 191 -8.50 0.42 -12.21
CA GLU A 191 -9.69 0.90 -11.53
C GLU A 191 -10.07 -0.15 -10.51
N ALA A 192 -9.69 0.12 -9.25
CA ALA A 192 -10.52 -0.34 -8.16
C ALA A 192 -11.78 0.54 -8.11
N HIS A 193 -12.87 -0.02 -7.58
CA HIS A 193 -14.04 0.78 -7.26
C HIS A 193 -13.60 1.97 -6.38
N PRO A 194 -14.01 3.22 -6.67
CA PRO A 194 -13.55 4.40 -5.93
C PRO A 194 -13.69 4.32 -4.41
N ILE A 195 -14.72 3.61 -3.93
CA ILE A 195 -14.94 3.36 -2.50
C ILE A 195 -13.76 2.61 -1.85
N LEU A 196 -13.13 1.70 -2.60
CA LEU A 196 -11.98 0.94 -2.14
C LEU A 196 -10.75 1.83 -2.03
N GLU A 197 -10.61 2.83 -2.91
CA GLU A 197 -9.51 3.79 -2.83
C GLU A 197 -9.62 4.63 -1.55
N CYS A 198 -10.83 5.04 -1.16
CA CYS A 198 -11.07 5.73 0.10
C CYS A 198 -10.80 4.81 1.31
N ALA A 199 -11.28 3.56 1.24
CA ALA A 199 -11.07 2.55 2.27
C ALA A 199 -9.59 2.23 2.50
N SER A 200 -8.74 2.42 1.47
CA SER A 200 -7.29 2.26 1.56
C SER A 200 -6.65 3.21 2.56
N ILE A 201 -7.09 4.47 2.57
CA ILE A 201 -6.59 5.51 3.48
C ILE A 201 -7.04 5.19 4.90
N LEU A 202 -8.32 4.86 5.10
CA LEU A 202 -8.86 4.48 6.41
C LEU A 202 -8.21 3.20 6.96
N ALA A 203 -7.98 2.19 6.12
CA ALA A 203 -7.31 0.96 6.55
C ALA A 203 -5.87 1.23 7.01
N CYS A 204 -5.16 2.17 6.39
CA CYS A 204 -3.88 2.65 6.90
C CYS A 204 -4.05 3.39 8.25
N MET A 205 -5.05 4.27 8.38
CA MET A 205 -5.32 4.99 9.64
C MET A 205 -5.61 4.06 10.83
N MET A 206 -6.14 2.87 10.57
CA MET A 206 -6.42 1.85 11.59
C MET A 206 -5.19 1.08 12.08
N SER A 207 -4.01 1.28 11.51
CA SER A 207 -2.76 0.66 11.96
C SER A 207 -2.19 1.36 13.20
N ALA A 208 -1.90 0.59 14.25
CA ALA A 208 -1.26 1.08 15.46
C ALA A 208 0.15 1.59 15.16
N LYS A 209 0.91 0.89 14.30
CA LYS A 209 2.24 1.31 13.86
C LYS A 209 2.20 2.69 13.19
N LEU A 210 1.13 2.97 12.45
CA LEU A 210 0.96 4.27 11.81
C LEU A 210 0.60 5.38 12.81
N ALA A 211 -0.21 5.07 13.83
CA ALA A 211 -0.51 6.01 14.91
C ALA A 211 0.76 6.40 15.69
N TRP A 212 1.64 5.44 15.98
CA TRP A 212 2.94 5.69 16.61
C TRP A 212 3.85 6.55 15.73
N LEU A 213 4.02 6.20 14.45
CA LEU A 213 4.81 7.01 13.52
C LEU A 213 4.28 8.44 13.41
N ALA A 214 2.96 8.62 13.32
CA ALA A 214 2.34 9.93 13.26
C ALA A 214 2.60 10.75 14.53
N ALA A 215 2.56 10.11 15.71
CA ALA A 215 2.84 10.76 16.99
C ALA A 215 4.31 11.21 17.10
N ASP A 216 5.24 10.38 16.64
CA ASP A 216 6.68 10.67 16.70
C ASP A 216 7.10 11.85 15.82
N ILE A 217 6.39 12.06 14.71
CA ILE A 217 6.68 13.15 13.75
C ILE A 217 5.73 14.35 13.89
N PHE A 218 4.86 14.33 14.90
CA PHE A 218 3.79 15.30 15.10
C PHE A 218 4.30 16.73 15.35
N ASP A 219 3.65 17.70 14.70
CA ASP A 219 3.77 19.13 15.00
C ASP A 219 2.37 19.74 15.00
N CYS A 220 2.10 20.68 15.90
CA CYS A 220 0.82 21.37 15.95
C CYS A 220 0.64 22.37 14.79
N ASP A 221 1.74 22.85 14.20
CA ASP A 221 1.73 23.57 12.94
C ASP A 221 1.58 22.56 11.79
N GLN A 222 0.45 22.64 11.09
CA GLN A 222 0.13 21.75 9.99
C GLN A 222 1.22 21.75 8.91
N LEU A 223 1.73 22.93 8.52
CA LEU A 223 2.73 23.02 7.46
C LEU A 223 4.03 22.31 7.85
N LYS A 224 4.47 22.49 9.10
CA LYS A 224 5.61 21.75 9.67
C LYS A 224 5.35 20.26 9.74
N TYR A 225 4.17 19.84 10.21
CA TYR A 225 3.81 18.42 10.25
C TYR A 225 3.83 17.76 8.88
N MET A 226 3.28 18.40 7.85
CA MET A 226 3.37 17.92 6.46
C MET A 226 4.83 17.84 5.99
N GLY A 227 5.68 18.79 6.39
CA GLY A 227 7.11 18.73 6.13
C GLY A 227 7.78 17.53 6.81
N ASN A 228 7.48 17.27 8.07
CA ASN A 228 7.99 16.12 8.81
C ASN A 228 7.56 14.80 8.15
N VAL A 229 6.28 14.67 7.80
CA VAL A 229 5.72 13.52 7.07
C VAL A 229 6.50 13.26 5.78
N TYR A 230 6.66 14.27 4.93
CA TYR A 230 7.39 14.10 3.67
C TYR A 230 8.88 13.81 3.88
N ASN A 231 9.55 14.53 4.79
CA ASN A 231 11.00 14.42 5.00
C ASN A 231 11.39 13.06 5.60
N VAL A 232 10.57 12.49 6.47
CA VAL A 232 10.80 11.16 7.04
C VAL A 232 10.65 10.05 5.98
N THR A 233 9.77 10.23 4.99
CA THR A 233 9.46 9.19 4.01
C THR A 233 10.23 9.32 2.70
N LYS A 234 10.79 10.50 2.41
CA LYS A 234 11.36 10.80 1.08
C LYS A 234 12.51 9.88 0.69
N ASP A 235 13.35 9.47 1.65
CA ASP A 235 14.52 8.62 1.39
C ASP A 235 14.30 7.16 1.82
N THR A 236 13.24 6.87 2.57
CA THR A 236 12.95 5.55 3.14
C THR A 236 11.86 4.81 2.37
N VAL A 237 10.90 5.52 1.76
CA VAL A 237 9.80 4.91 1.00
C VAL A 237 9.96 5.20 -0.49
N LEU A 238 10.41 4.18 -1.21
CA LEU A 238 10.68 4.24 -2.64
C LEU A 238 9.49 3.75 -3.44
N VAL A 239 9.09 4.55 -4.43
CA VAL A 239 8.04 4.15 -5.38
C VAL A 239 8.67 3.23 -6.42
N ARG A 240 8.71 1.93 -6.10
CA ARG A 240 9.29 0.87 -6.94
C ARG A 240 8.32 -0.31 -7.02
N LEU A 241 8.11 -0.82 -8.22
CA LEU A 241 7.38 -2.07 -8.44
C LEU A 241 8.39 -3.22 -8.43
N VAL A 242 8.56 -3.88 -7.28
CA VAL A 242 9.31 -5.13 -7.18
C VAL A 242 8.47 -6.24 -7.81
N ARG A 243 9.05 -7.00 -8.76
CA ARG A 243 8.36 -8.08 -9.48
C ARG A 243 9.27 -9.30 -9.57
N ASP A 244 9.34 -10.03 -8.47
CA ASP A 244 10.13 -11.27 -8.38
C ASP A 244 9.42 -12.46 -9.08
N ASP A 245 8.21 -12.24 -9.62
CA ASP A 245 7.26 -13.28 -10.03
C ASP A 245 7.22 -13.59 -11.53
N ARG A 246 8.22 -13.20 -12.35
CA ARG A 246 8.07 -13.21 -13.82
C ARG A 246 9.25 -13.62 -14.69
N ASP A 247 8.93 -14.56 -15.59
CA ASP A 247 9.36 -14.52 -16.99
C ASP A 247 8.60 -13.39 -17.72
N ASN A 248 9.25 -12.66 -18.63
CA ASN A 248 8.76 -11.46 -19.35
C ASN A 248 7.46 -11.58 -20.19
N THR A 249 6.63 -12.61 -19.98
CA THR A 249 5.35 -12.80 -20.67
C THR A 249 4.30 -11.76 -20.29
N TRP A 250 3.47 -11.38 -21.26
CA TRP A 250 2.46 -10.31 -21.12
C TRP A 250 1.41 -10.61 -20.04
N THR A 251 0.97 -11.87 -19.91
CA THR A 251 -0.08 -12.39 -18.98
C THR A 251 0.22 -12.23 -17.51
N SER A 252 1.49 -12.04 -17.16
CA SER A 252 1.81 -11.65 -15.81
C SER A 252 1.37 -10.20 -15.55
N LYS A 253 1.43 -9.24 -16.51
CA LYS A 253 1.36 -7.74 -16.35
C LYS A 253 0.06 -7.15 -15.80
N PHE A 254 -0.85 -7.93 -15.22
CA PHE A 254 -2.25 -7.58 -15.08
C PHE A 254 -2.74 -7.13 -13.70
N LEU A 255 -2.02 -7.38 -12.59
CA LEU A 255 -2.43 -6.99 -11.23
C LEU A 255 -1.26 -6.37 -10.45
N ALA A 256 -1.46 -5.17 -9.89
CA ALA A 256 -0.59 -4.59 -8.85
C ALA A 256 -1.45 -4.41 -7.59
N PRO A 257 -1.34 -5.30 -6.59
CA PRO A 257 -2.11 -5.17 -5.36
C PRO A 257 -1.73 -3.87 -4.64
N TRP A 258 -2.72 -3.24 -4.00
CA TRP A 258 -2.44 -2.26 -2.96
C TRP A 258 -2.04 -2.98 -1.67
N TYR A 259 -1.04 -2.45 -0.99
CA TYR A 259 -0.57 -2.95 0.30
C TYR A 259 -0.81 -1.87 1.35
N GLY A 260 -1.41 -2.26 2.47
CA GLY A 260 -1.53 -1.38 3.64
C GLY A 260 -0.17 -1.17 4.30
N PHE A 261 -0.06 -0.19 5.19
CA PHE A 261 1.19 0.19 5.83
C PHE A 261 1.90 -0.99 6.53
N ASP A 262 1.18 -1.82 7.28
CA ASP A 262 1.78 -2.96 7.99
C ASP A 262 2.45 -3.97 7.06
N GLU A 263 1.88 -4.15 5.86
CA GLU A 263 2.44 -5.02 4.82
C GLU A 263 3.57 -4.33 4.06
N MET A 264 3.45 -3.02 3.79
CA MET A 264 4.52 -2.22 3.18
C MET A 264 5.82 -2.30 3.99
N LEU A 265 5.73 -2.21 5.33
CA LEU A 265 6.87 -2.31 6.22
C LEU A 265 7.65 -3.63 6.10
N LEU A 266 7.03 -4.69 5.59
CA LEU A 266 7.70 -5.97 5.39
C LEU A 266 8.45 -6.08 4.05
N PHE A 267 8.22 -5.16 3.12
CA PHE A 267 9.00 -5.05 1.88
C PHE A 267 10.26 -4.20 2.05
N ARG A 268 10.67 -3.94 3.30
CA ARG A 268 11.93 -3.25 3.57
C ARG A 268 13.12 -4.13 3.21
N ASP A 269 14.12 -3.54 2.57
CA ASP A 269 15.38 -4.22 2.30
C ASP A 269 16.34 -4.18 3.51
N ASP A 270 17.54 -4.70 3.32
CA ASP A 270 18.64 -4.73 4.30
C ASP A 270 19.15 -3.33 4.68
N LYS A 271 18.84 -2.31 3.90
CA LYS A 271 19.13 -0.89 4.18
C LYS A 271 17.94 -0.16 4.82
N GLY A 272 16.82 -0.86 5.05
CA GLY A 272 15.60 -0.28 5.61
C GLY A 272 14.74 0.46 4.58
N LEU A 273 15.01 0.34 3.27
CA LEU A 273 14.24 1.00 2.21
C LEU A 273 12.99 0.19 1.89
N ILE A 274 11.84 0.85 1.96
CA ILE A 274 10.52 0.26 1.71
C ILE A 274 10.13 0.49 0.25
N SER A 275 10.02 -0.59 -0.53
CA SER A 275 9.52 -0.51 -1.90
C SER A 275 7.99 -0.65 -1.96
N CYS A 276 7.31 0.29 -2.61
CA CYS A 276 5.86 0.23 -2.81
C CYS A 276 5.38 0.89 -4.11
N ASN A 277 4.11 0.71 -4.47
CA ASN A 277 3.52 1.43 -5.60
C ASN A 277 3.06 2.84 -5.20
N CYS A 278 2.93 3.74 -6.18
CA CYS A 278 2.59 5.15 -5.95
C CYS A 278 1.31 5.33 -5.13
N SER A 279 0.33 4.46 -5.30
CA SER A 279 -0.92 4.61 -4.59
C SER A 279 -0.86 4.16 -3.14
N SER A 280 -0.12 3.09 -2.84
CA SER A 280 0.14 2.68 -1.46
C SER A 280 0.91 3.78 -0.74
N TYR A 281 1.91 4.38 -1.42
CA TYR A 281 2.62 5.54 -0.91
C TYR A 281 1.70 6.74 -0.62
N MET A 282 0.87 7.16 -1.59
CA MET A 282 -0.04 8.30 -1.37
C MET A 282 -1.12 8.01 -0.32
N SER A 283 -1.63 6.78 -0.23
CA SER A 283 -2.63 6.41 0.78
C SER A 283 -2.03 6.45 2.18
N PHE A 284 -0.77 6.00 2.31
CA PHE A 284 0.01 6.07 3.54
C PHE A 284 0.28 7.52 3.98
N LEU A 285 0.74 8.38 3.06
CA LEU A 285 0.95 9.81 3.36
C LEU A 285 -0.36 10.52 3.74
N ALA A 286 -1.45 10.24 3.01
CA ALA A 286 -2.77 10.78 3.33
C ALA A 286 -3.22 10.36 4.73
N ALA A 287 -3.03 9.09 5.10
CA ALA A 287 -3.38 8.58 6.41
C ALA A 287 -2.57 9.27 7.54
N LEU A 288 -1.25 9.47 7.36
CA LEU A 288 -0.43 10.24 8.31
C LEU A 288 -0.96 11.66 8.51
N LEU A 289 -1.26 12.37 7.42
CA LEU A 289 -1.80 13.73 7.48
C LEU A 289 -3.16 13.77 8.20
N ARG A 290 -4.05 12.82 7.91
CA ARG A 290 -5.35 12.71 8.58
C ARG A 290 -5.21 12.41 10.08
N ILE A 291 -4.31 11.50 10.47
CA ILE A 291 -4.01 11.23 11.89
C ILE A 291 -3.47 12.48 12.58
N GLY A 292 -2.68 13.31 11.90
CA GLY A 292 -2.18 14.58 12.45
C GLY A 292 -3.19 15.74 12.49
N GLY A 293 -4.46 15.50 12.16
CA GLY A 293 -5.53 16.48 12.32
C GLY A 293 -5.81 17.37 11.11
N TYR A 294 -5.31 17.00 9.92
CA TYR A 294 -5.82 17.58 8.67
C TYR A 294 -7.26 17.13 8.44
N ALA A 295 -8.17 17.99 7.99
CA ALA A 295 -9.52 17.55 7.65
C ALA A 295 -9.55 16.72 6.36
N GLY A 296 -10.55 15.83 6.20
CA GLY A 296 -10.67 14.97 5.01
C GLY A 296 -10.71 15.75 3.69
N LYS A 297 -11.44 16.86 3.66
CA LYS A 297 -11.48 17.76 2.50
C LYS A 297 -10.12 18.38 2.14
N ASP A 298 -9.21 18.53 3.11
CA ASP A 298 -7.89 19.16 2.94
C ASP A 298 -6.80 18.18 2.48
N VAL A 299 -7.12 16.89 2.38
CA VAL A 299 -6.22 15.83 1.92
C VAL A 299 -6.89 15.09 0.77
N ILE A 300 -6.52 15.43 -0.46
CA ILE A 300 -7.15 14.88 -1.66
C ILE A 300 -6.12 14.08 -2.45
N GLN A 301 -6.35 12.78 -2.59
CA GLN A 301 -5.62 11.96 -3.55
C GLN A 301 -6.26 12.08 -4.92
N ILE A 302 -5.44 12.42 -5.92
CA ILE A 302 -5.85 12.51 -7.32
C ILE A 302 -5.17 11.41 -8.12
N ARG A 303 -5.88 10.88 -9.11
CA ARG A 303 -5.34 9.97 -10.11
C ARG A 303 -5.30 10.64 -11.47
N THR A 304 -4.10 10.65 -12.06
CA THR A 304 -3.83 11.25 -13.36
C THR A 304 -3.20 10.19 -14.26
N GLY A 305 -3.99 9.58 -15.15
CA GLY A 305 -3.55 8.42 -15.91
C GLY A 305 -3.15 7.26 -14.99
N ASN A 306 -1.86 6.90 -15.01
CA ASN A 306 -1.30 5.79 -14.24
C ASN A 306 -0.59 6.20 -12.93
N GLN A 307 -0.70 7.47 -12.52
CA GLN A 307 -0.03 8.02 -11.35
C GLN A 307 -1.03 8.57 -10.32
N ASP A 308 -0.68 8.42 -9.05
CA ASP A 308 -1.40 9.00 -7.93
C ASP A 308 -0.52 10.11 -7.31
N ALA A 309 -1.16 11.21 -6.93
CA ALA A 309 -0.55 12.33 -6.23
C ALA A 309 -1.50 12.84 -5.13
N LEU A 310 -0.96 13.61 -4.18
CA LEU A 310 -1.75 14.24 -3.13
C LEU A 310 -1.79 15.76 -3.31
N ILE A 311 -2.98 16.32 -3.15
CA ILE A 311 -3.23 17.76 -3.01
C ILE A 311 -3.56 18.02 -1.55
N ILE A 312 -2.72 18.80 -0.89
CA ILE A 312 -2.85 19.14 0.53
C ILE A 312 -3.12 20.62 0.68
N SER A 313 -4.18 20.99 1.41
CA SER A 313 -4.50 22.38 1.72
C SER A 313 -4.04 22.72 3.14
N VAL A 314 -3.30 23.82 3.29
CA VAL A 314 -2.89 24.40 4.59
C VAL A 314 -3.22 25.89 4.58
N GLY A 315 -4.23 26.27 5.35
CA GLY A 315 -4.80 27.61 5.27
C GLY A 315 -5.31 27.91 3.85
N GLU A 316 -4.79 28.98 3.24
CA GLU A 316 -5.11 29.38 1.86
C GLU A 316 -4.16 28.79 0.81
N SER A 317 -3.11 28.09 1.23
CA SER A 317 -2.11 27.52 0.32
C SER A 317 -2.41 26.05 0.00
N ASN A 318 -2.15 25.66 -1.24
CA ASN A 318 -2.25 24.28 -1.71
C ASN A 318 -0.88 23.75 -2.07
N TYR A 319 -0.64 22.47 -1.81
CA TYR A 319 0.62 21.78 -2.06
C TYR A 319 0.35 20.50 -2.84
N LEU A 320 1.25 20.17 -3.76
CA LEU A 320 1.24 18.93 -4.53
C LEU A 320 2.38 18.04 -4.03
N ILE A 321 2.03 16.85 -3.53
CA ILE A 321 3.00 15.78 -3.24
C ILE A 321 2.87 14.73 -4.36
N SER A 322 3.96 14.52 -5.07
CA SER A 322 4.12 13.48 -6.10
C SER A 322 5.13 12.44 -5.65
N SER A 323 5.37 11.40 -6.47
CA SER A 323 6.39 10.40 -6.18
C SER A 323 7.82 10.95 -6.14
N GLY A 324 8.07 12.17 -6.63
CA GLY A 324 9.42 12.73 -6.77
C GLY A 324 9.64 14.10 -6.13
N LYS A 325 8.60 14.77 -5.64
CA LYS A 325 8.70 16.10 -5.01
C LYS A 325 7.45 16.47 -4.23
N ILE A 326 7.61 17.42 -3.33
CA ILE A 326 6.55 18.26 -2.76
C ILE A 326 6.79 19.71 -3.20
N GLU A 327 5.74 20.40 -3.63
CA GLU A 327 5.82 21.82 -4.01
C GLU A 327 4.53 22.56 -3.68
N LYS A 328 4.64 23.88 -3.49
CA LYS A 328 3.47 24.76 -3.43
C LYS A 328 2.83 24.82 -4.82
N LEU A 329 1.52 24.64 -4.87
CA LEU A 329 0.74 24.64 -6.10
C LEU A 329 0.38 26.08 -6.49
N THR A 330 0.79 26.48 -7.68
CA THR A 330 0.46 27.76 -8.32
C THR A 330 -0.02 27.49 -9.75
N GLU A 331 -0.57 28.50 -10.42
CA GLU A 331 -0.95 28.38 -11.85
C GLU A 331 0.25 28.03 -12.76
N LYS A 332 1.47 28.31 -12.29
CA LYS A 332 2.74 28.01 -12.97
C LYS A 332 3.35 26.67 -12.56
N SER A 333 2.75 25.93 -11.63
CA SER A 333 3.27 24.63 -11.22
C SER A 333 3.27 23.66 -12.40
N LEU A 334 4.40 22.96 -12.56
CA LEU A 334 4.58 22.04 -13.67
C LEU A 334 4.31 20.60 -13.25
N TYR A 335 3.22 20.05 -13.80
CA TYR A 335 2.86 18.64 -13.70
C TYR A 335 2.29 18.16 -15.05
N ILE A 336 2.94 17.17 -15.67
CA ILE A 336 2.64 16.75 -17.05
C ILE A 336 1.23 16.15 -17.18
N LEU A 337 0.81 15.36 -16.20
CA LEU A 337 -0.45 14.62 -16.24
C LEU A 337 -1.58 15.49 -15.66
N LYS A 338 -2.11 16.41 -16.46
CA LYS A 338 -3.13 17.38 -16.00
C LYS A 338 -4.53 16.81 -15.84
N LYS A 339 -4.89 15.78 -16.62
CA LYS A 339 -6.25 15.23 -16.59
C LYS A 339 -6.43 14.28 -15.39
N ILE A 340 -7.34 14.64 -14.49
CA ILE A 340 -7.76 13.80 -13.37
C ILE A 340 -8.85 12.82 -13.84
N SER A 341 -8.68 11.52 -13.57
CA SER A 341 -9.71 10.50 -13.77
C SER A 341 -10.51 10.22 -12.50
N LYS A 342 -9.88 10.38 -11.33
CA LYS A 342 -10.50 10.16 -10.03
C LYS A 342 -9.89 11.08 -8.98
N LEU A 343 -10.72 11.58 -8.09
CA LEU A 343 -10.32 12.24 -6.85
C LEU A 343 -10.97 11.52 -5.68
N PHE A 344 -10.25 11.38 -4.58
CA PHE A 344 -10.74 10.71 -3.38
C PHE A 344 -9.98 11.15 -2.13
N SER A 345 -10.63 10.97 -0.98
CA SER A 345 -10.12 11.17 0.37
C SER A 345 -10.49 9.95 1.21
N ASP A 346 -10.27 9.98 2.53
CA ASP A 346 -10.69 8.92 3.44
C ASP A 346 -12.22 8.77 3.53
N CYS A 347 -12.96 9.80 3.15
CA CYS A 347 -14.42 9.83 3.30
C CYS A 347 -15.21 10.07 2.00
N TYR A 348 -14.64 10.66 0.96
CA TYR A 348 -15.37 10.91 -0.30
C TYR A 348 -14.58 10.59 -1.56
N PHE A 349 -15.28 10.41 -2.68
CA PHE A 349 -14.70 10.29 -4.02
C PHE A 349 -15.56 10.97 -5.10
N TRP A 350 -14.93 11.27 -6.23
CA TRP A 350 -15.59 11.63 -7.48
C TRP A 350 -14.77 11.09 -8.67
N THR A 351 -15.42 10.44 -9.63
CA THR A 351 -14.78 9.96 -10.87
C THR A 351 -15.16 10.77 -12.11
N GLU A 352 -14.35 10.72 -13.16
CA GLU A 352 -14.65 11.37 -14.44
C GLU A 352 -15.92 10.82 -15.12
N GLN A 353 -16.34 9.60 -14.76
CA GLN A 353 -17.60 8.97 -15.21
C GLN A 353 -18.82 9.43 -14.39
N GLY A 354 -18.62 10.24 -13.35
CA GLY A 354 -19.66 10.84 -12.53
C GLY A 354 -20.16 10.01 -11.35
N LEU A 355 -19.40 8.99 -10.93
CA LEU A 355 -19.65 8.28 -9.68
C LEU A 355 -19.14 9.12 -8.50
N THR A 356 -19.95 9.33 -7.46
CA THR A 356 -19.54 10.09 -6.27
C THR A 356 -20.38 9.79 -5.03
N ASN A 357 -19.76 9.48 -3.89
CA ASN A 357 -20.48 9.36 -2.62
C ASN A 357 -20.68 10.71 -1.90
N ILE A 358 -20.49 11.85 -2.56
CA ILE A 358 -20.75 13.17 -1.99
C ILE A 358 -22.26 13.41 -1.95
N HIS A 359 -22.77 13.95 -0.83
CA HIS A 359 -24.19 14.30 -0.69
C HIS A 359 -24.64 15.32 -1.74
N ARG A 360 -25.86 15.16 -2.28
CA ARG A 360 -26.43 15.99 -3.36
C ARG A 360 -26.30 17.49 -3.07
N ASP A 361 -26.61 17.91 -1.86
CA ASP A 361 -26.60 19.33 -1.46
C ASP A 361 -25.19 19.93 -1.33
N LYS A 362 -24.16 19.07 -1.29
CA LYS A 362 -22.75 19.48 -1.15
C LYS A 362 -21.98 19.42 -2.46
N ILE A 363 -22.58 18.89 -3.54
CA ILE A 363 -21.92 18.73 -4.84
C ILE A 363 -21.32 20.05 -5.35
N VAL A 364 -22.08 21.15 -5.30
CA VAL A 364 -21.60 22.47 -5.75
C VAL A 364 -20.47 22.98 -4.87
N PHE A 365 -20.58 22.78 -3.55
CA PHE A 365 -19.53 23.15 -2.60
C PHE A 365 -18.22 22.42 -2.89
N TYR A 366 -18.24 21.09 -2.98
CA TYR A 366 -17.03 20.30 -3.26
C TYR A 366 -16.45 20.57 -4.64
N LYS A 367 -17.30 20.74 -5.66
CA LYS A 367 -16.84 21.12 -7.00
C LYS A 367 -16.02 22.42 -6.96
N ASN A 368 -16.55 23.46 -6.33
CA ASN A 368 -15.87 24.75 -6.21
C ASN A 368 -14.61 24.64 -5.34
N LEU A 369 -14.71 23.93 -4.22
CA LEU A 369 -13.59 23.69 -3.31
C LEU A 369 -12.42 23.03 -4.04
N ILE A 370 -12.67 21.90 -4.69
CA ILE A 370 -11.63 21.13 -5.38
C ILE A 370 -11.09 21.92 -6.57
N ALA A 371 -11.94 22.52 -7.40
CA ALA A 371 -11.49 23.31 -8.55
C ALA A 371 -10.56 24.46 -8.12
N SER A 372 -10.84 25.13 -7.00
CA SER A 372 -9.98 26.17 -6.45
C SER A 372 -8.63 25.65 -5.91
N ARG A 373 -8.58 24.37 -5.50
CA ARG A 373 -7.40 23.71 -4.93
C ARG A 373 -6.51 23.06 -5.97
N THR A 374 -7.02 22.82 -7.17
CA THR A 374 -6.31 22.10 -8.24
C THR A 374 -6.19 22.94 -9.52
N PRO A 375 -5.61 24.17 -9.48
CA PRO A 375 -5.67 25.12 -10.58
C PRO A 375 -4.98 24.66 -11.87
N ILE A 376 -4.05 23.70 -11.79
CA ILE A 376 -3.32 23.18 -12.96
C ILE A 376 -3.93 21.90 -13.55
N PHE A 377 -5.01 21.38 -12.94
CA PHE A 377 -5.60 20.10 -13.30
C PHE A 377 -6.98 20.27 -13.95
N ASP A 378 -7.25 19.41 -14.93
CA ASP A 378 -8.53 19.32 -15.61
C ASP A 378 -9.34 18.14 -15.05
N PHE A 379 -10.57 18.40 -14.60
CA PHE A 379 -11.47 17.35 -14.13
C PHE A 379 -12.87 17.45 -14.75
N SER A 380 -13.40 16.30 -15.17
CA SER A 380 -14.74 16.17 -15.73
C SER A 380 -15.77 16.07 -14.61
N TRP A 381 -16.47 17.17 -14.33
CA TRP A 381 -17.54 17.27 -13.33
C TRP A 381 -18.87 16.64 -13.77
N LYS A 382 -18.82 15.46 -14.41
CA LYS A 382 -20.04 14.70 -14.71
C LYS A 382 -20.67 14.24 -13.40
N LEU A 383 -22.00 14.21 -13.36
CA LEU A 383 -22.77 13.69 -12.24
C LEU A 383 -23.70 12.60 -12.75
N ASN A 384 -23.63 11.42 -12.15
CA ASN A 384 -24.61 10.38 -12.36
C ASN A 384 -25.53 10.33 -11.13
N ASP A 385 -26.75 10.87 -11.27
CA ASP A 385 -27.71 11.01 -10.18
C ASP A 385 -28.03 9.71 -9.43
N LYS A 386 -27.82 8.55 -10.07
CA LYS A 386 -28.04 7.23 -9.47
C LYS A 386 -27.01 6.84 -8.41
N TYR A 387 -25.87 7.50 -8.40
CA TYR A 387 -24.72 7.13 -7.58
C TYR A 387 -24.27 8.24 -6.64
N VAL A 388 -25.12 9.25 -6.40
CA VAL A 388 -24.85 10.35 -5.48
C VAL A 388 -24.97 9.85 -4.04
N GLY A 389 -24.07 10.32 -3.16
CA GLY A 389 -24.10 9.96 -1.75
C GLY A 389 -25.40 10.36 -1.08
N THR A 390 -25.87 9.50 -0.17
CA THR A 390 -27.04 9.75 0.66
C THR A 390 -26.68 10.38 2.01
N PHE A 391 -25.39 10.56 2.29
CA PHE A 391 -24.90 11.03 3.59
C PHE A 391 -23.78 12.07 3.43
N ASP A 392 -23.76 13.05 4.35
CA ASP A 392 -22.77 14.13 4.40
C ASP A 392 -21.49 13.67 5.13
N MET A 393 -20.55 13.14 4.36
CA MET A 393 -19.29 12.62 4.86
C MET A 393 -18.40 13.69 5.54
N ASP A 394 -18.61 14.99 5.27
CA ASP A 394 -17.87 16.09 5.92
C ASP A 394 -18.24 16.26 7.41
N SER A 395 -19.38 15.71 7.83
CA SER A 395 -19.82 15.75 9.24
C SER A 395 -19.03 14.77 10.13
N VAL A 396 -18.35 13.80 9.53
CA VAL A 396 -17.65 12.75 10.28
C VAL A 396 -16.26 13.23 10.68
N LYS A 397 -16.11 13.57 11.96
CA LYS A 397 -14.81 13.88 12.55
C LYS A 397 -14.17 12.62 13.12
N LEU A 398 -13.16 12.11 12.43
CA LEU A 398 -12.30 11.05 12.97
C LEU A 398 -11.35 11.60 14.04
N PRO A 399 -11.01 10.80 15.06
CA PRO A 399 -9.99 11.15 16.05
C PRO A 399 -8.63 11.45 15.42
N ASP A 400 -7.86 12.33 16.05
CA ASP A 400 -6.57 12.82 15.56
C ASP A 400 -5.60 13.13 16.73
N LEU A 401 -4.34 13.44 16.41
CA LEU A 401 -3.31 13.80 17.40
C LEU A 401 -3.52 15.18 18.05
N ILE A 402 -4.38 16.02 17.48
CA ILE A 402 -4.78 17.29 18.10
C ILE A 402 -5.66 17.01 19.33
N SER A 403 -6.58 16.04 19.21
CA SER A 403 -7.53 15.66 20.25
C SER A 403 -7.01 14.56 21.19
N ASN A 404 -6.19 13.63 20.69
CA ASN A 404 -5.62 12.53 21.48
C ASN A 404 -4.15 12.29 21.12
N LYS A 405 -3.24 12.77 21.96
CA LYS A 405 -1.78 12.65 21.74
C LYS A 405 -1.21 11.25 22.05
N ASN A 406 -1.96 10.38 22.71
CA ASN A 406 -1.48 9.04 23.04
C ASN A 406 -1.77 8.10 21.85
N PRO A 407 -0.73 7.55 21.17
CA PRO A 407 -0.93 6.78 19.93
C PRO A 407 -1.75 5.50 20.11
N ASP A 408 -1.61 4.79 21.24
CA ASP A 408 -2.40 3.58 21.53
C ASP A 408 -3.88 3.90 21.74
N SER A 409 -4.18 4.94 22.52
CA SER A 409 -5.54 5.40 22.73
C SER A 409 -6.15 5.95 21.44
N LEU A 410 -5.36 6.70 20.65
CA LEU A 410 -5.79 7.24 19.37
C LEU A 410 -6.13 6.12 18.38
N ASN A 411 -5.29 5.09 18.26
CA ASN A 411 -5.59 3.93 17.43
C ASN A 411 -6.91 3.28 17.83
N LYS A 412 -7.14 3.05 19.13
CA LYS A 412 -8.40 2.50 19.64
C LYS A 412 -9.60 3.38 19.28
N ASP A 413 -9.47 4.70 19.45
CA ASP A 413 -10.53 5.65 19.13
C ASP A 413 -10.84 5.68 17.62
N ILE A 414 -9.82 5.72 16.76
CA ILE A 414 -9.98 5.67 15.29
C ILE A 414 -10.74 4.39 14.90
N ARG A 415 -10.28 3.24 15.40
CA ARG A 415 -10.88 1.93 15.08
C ARG A 415 -12.32 1.83 15.58
N ARG A 416 -12.61 2.28 16.81
CA ARG A 416 -13.97 2.34 17.36
C ARG A 416 -14.87 3.18 16.46
N ASN A 417 -14.45 4.40 16.11
CA ASN A 417 -15.23 5.28 15.24
C ASN A 417 -15.50 4.65 13.88
N VAL A 418 -14.51 4.04 13.23
CA VAL A 418 -14.72 3.36 11.93
C VAL A 418 -15.76 2.23 12.07
N PHE A 419 -15.76 1.50 13.18
CA PHE A 419 -16.72 0.41 13.41
C PHE A 419 -18.13 0.95 13.65
N GLU A 420 -18.28 1.95 14.53
CA GLU A 420 -19.56 2.63 14.79
C GLU A 420 -20.15 3.22 13.49
N LEU A 421 -19.34 3.92 12.70
CA LEU A 421 -19.74 4.49 11.42
C LEU A 421 -20.07 3.42 10.38
N SER A 422 -19.40 2.26 10.41
CA SER A 422 -19.77 1.15 9.54
C SER A 422 -21.12 0.53 9.90
N LYS A 423 -21.48 0.54 11.19
CA LYS A 423 -22.78 0.08 11.69
C LYS A 423 -23.88 1.09 11.33
N GLU A 424 -23.61 2.37 11.48
CA GLU A 424 -24.55 3.46 11.15
C GLU A 424 -24.75 3.59 9.64
N TYR A 425 -23.69 3.40 8.85
CA TYR A 425 -23.69 3.50 7.39
C TYR A 425 -23.19 2.20 6.71
N PRO A 426 -23.99 1.12 6.70
CA PRO A 426 -23.68 -0.11 5.98
C PRO A 426 -23.35 0.09 4.50
N GLY A 427 -22.30 -0.59 4.01
CA GLY A 427 -21.87 -0.50 2.60
C GLY A 427 -21.09 0.78 2.25
N SER A 428 -20.93 1.71 3.19
CA SER A 428 -20.09 2.91 3.06
C SER A 428 -18.59 2.58 3.08
N VAL A 429 -17.76 3.61 2.85
CA VAL A 429 -16.29 3.49 2.91
C VAL A 429 -15.82 2.83 4.22
N PHE A 430 -16.48 3.12 5.35
CA PHE A 430 -16.13 2.54 6.66
C PHE A 430 -16.33 1.02 6.70
N THR A 431 -17.37 0.49 6.04
CA THR A 431 -17.58 -0.95 5.90
C THR A 431 -16.40 -1.58 5.16
N TRP A 432 -16.03 -1.01 4.00
CA TRP A 432 -14.92 -1.50 3.20
C TRP A 432 -13.56 -1.39 3.91
N ALA A 433 -13.37 -0.35 4.72
CA ALA A 433 -12.16 -0.16 5.51
C ALA A 433 -11.96 -1.29 6.54
N LYS A 434 -13.02 -1.78 7.20
CA LYS A 434 -12.92 -2.95 8.09
C LYS A 434 -12.36 -4.16 7.33
N TYR A 435 -12.90 -4.46 6.16
CA TYR A 435 -12.46 -5.60 5.34
C TYR A 435 -11.02 -5.42 4.83
N ALA A 436 -10.68 -4.23 4.33
CA ALA A 436 -9.32 -3.89 3.89
C ALA A 436 -8.30 -3.93 5.05
N SER A 437 -8.73 -3.58 6.26
CA SER A 437 -7.90 -3.69 7.48
C SER A 437 -7.70 -5.15 7.93
N GLN A 438 -8.45 -6.11 7.41
CA GLN A 438 -8.36 -7.53 7.80
C GLN A 438 -8.71 -7.83 9.26
N THR A 439 -9.59 -7.04 9.87
CA THR A 439 -10.10 -7.31 11.23
C THR A 439 -11.06 -8.49 11.25
N LEU A 440 -11.03 -9.28 12.32
CA LEU A 440 -12.05 -10.29 12.60
C LEU A 440 -13.39 -9.68 12.98
N TYR A 441 -13.46 -8.40 13.34
CA TYR A 441 -14.71 -7.70 13.71
C TYR A 441 -15.53 -7.26 12.48
N VAL A 442 -15.89 -8.23 11.65
CA VAL A 442 -16.74 -8.06 10.46
C VAL A 442 -17.86 -9.11 10.47
N SER A 443 -18.97 -8.84 9.80
CA SER A 443 -20.08 -9.81 9.77
C SER A 443 -19.80 -11.01 8.85
N LYS A 444 -18.85 -10.87 7.90
CA LYS A 444 -18.53 -11.88 6.88
C LYS A 444 -17.02 -12.22 6.81
N PRO A 445 -16.40 -12.71 7.90
CA PRO A 445 -14.97 -13.02 7.93
C PRO A 445 -14.56 -14.14 6.96
N GLU A 446 -15.50 -14.94 6.45
CA GLU A 446 -15.27 -15.97 5.42
C GLU A 446 -14.58 -15.43 4.15
N THR A 447 -14.71 -14.13 3.87
CA THR A 447 -14.05 -13.49 2.71
C THR A 447 -12.53 -13.70 2.73
N TYR A 448 -11.90 -13.71 3.91
CA TYR A 448 -10.46 -13.92 4.04
C TYR A 448 -10.04 -15.35 3.63
N LEU A 449 -10.90 -16.34 3.85
CA LEU A 449 -10.73 -17.71 3.36
C LEU A 449 -10.93 -17.79 1.85
N SER A 450 -12.01 -17.18 1.34
CA SER A 450 -12.30 -17.13 -0.09
C SER A 450 -11.15 -16.51 -0.87
N TRP A 451 -10.60 -15.40 -0.37
CA TRP A 451 -9.43 -14.73 -0.95
C TRP A 451 -8.20 -15.64 -0.99
N SER A 452 -7.91 -16.31 0.12
CA SER A 452 -6.77 -17.21 0.26
C SER A 452 -6.84 -18.39 -0.71
N ILE A 453 -8.02 -18.98 -0.89
CA ILE A 453 -8.25 -20.09 -1.83
C ILE A 453 -8.13 -19.64 -3.29
N GLN A 454 -8.47 -18.38 -3.59
CA GLN A 454 -8.41 -17.84 -4.95
C GLN A 454 -7.01 -17.36 -5.35
N SER A 455 -6.10 -17.16 -4.38
CA SER A 455 -4.74 -16.71 -4.64
C SER A 455 -3.94 -17.72 -5.49
N PRO A 456 -3.38 -17.30 -6.64
CA PRO A 456 -2.51 -18.15 -7.46
C PRO A 456 -1.32 -18.70 -6.68
N ALA A 457 -0.61 -17.85 -5.92
CA ALA A 457 0.55 -18.25 -5.13
C ALA A 457 0.22 -19.35 -4.10
N VAL A 458 -0.99 -19.30 -3.52
CA VAL A 458 -1.46 -20.32 -2.57
C VAL A 458 -1.76 -21.63 -3.29
N ARG A 459 -2.46 -21.57 -4.43
CA ARG A 459 -2.77 -22.75 -5.25
C ARG A 459 -1.50 -23.44 -5.74
N ASP A 460 -0.55 -22.67 -6.25
CA ASP A 460 0.72 -23.19 -6.77
C ASP A 460 1.54 -23.87 -5.67
N LYS A 461 1.64 -23.24 -4.49
CA LYS A 461 2.36 -23.81 -3.35
C LYS A 461 1.68 -25.09 -2.83
N ILE A 462 0.34 -25.08 -2.67
CA ILE A 462 -0.42 -26.24 -2.19
C ILE A 462 -0.36 -27.41 -3.18
N ALA A 463 -0.28 -27.15 -4.49
CA ALA A 463 -0.16 -28.19 -5.49
C ALA A 463 1.09 -29.07 -5.25
N VAL A 464 2.18 -28.48 -4.76
CA VAL A 464 3.46 -29.15 -4.48
C VAL A 464 3.43 -29.94 -3.15
N TRP A 465 2.70 -29.46 -2.14
CA TRP A 465 2.58 -30.18 -0.85
C TRP A 465 1.71 -31.44 -0.96
N ASN A 466 2.28 -32.60 -0.64
CA ASN A 466 1.65 -33.91 -0.82
C ASN A 466 1.05 -34.49 0.46
N SER A 467 1.58 -34.09 1.62
CA SER A 467 1.13 -34.58 2.93
C SER A 467 0.85 -33.43 3.91
N LEU A 468 0.13 -33.73 4.99
CA LEU A 468 -0.06 -32.80 6.09
C LEU A 468 1.28 -32.50 6.79
N ASP A 469 2.12 -33.52 6.96
CA ASP A 469 3.44 -33.38 7.60
C ASP A 469 4.34 -32.37 6.87
N GLU A 470 4.35 -32.36 5.53
CA GLU A 470 5.12 -31.38 4.75
C GLU A 470 4.70 -29.93 5.04
N ILE A 471 3.42 -29.68 5.28
CA ILE A 471 2.90 -28.34 5.59
C ILE A 471 3.25 -27.96 7.02
N LEU A 472 3.08 -28.90 7.96
CA LEU A 472 3.42 -28.67 9.37
C LEU A 472 4.92 -28.40 9.51
N GLU A 473 5.76 -29.07 8.71
CA GLU A 473 7.19 -28.82 8.67
C GLU A 473 7.49 -27.44 8.08
N GLU A 474 6.85 -27.02 6.98
CA GLU A 474 7.04 -25.65 6.50
C GLU A 474 6.55 -24.61 7.52
N ILE A 475 5.41 -24.84 8.18
CA ILE A 475 4.89 -23.94 9.23
C ILE A 475 5.89 -23.77 10.38
N LYS A 476 6.62 -24.83 10.75
CA LYS A 476 7.68 -24.75 11.79
C LYS A 476 8.85 -23.84 11.39
N GLU A 477 9.14 -23.72 10.09
CA GLU A 477 10.19 -22.83 9.56
C GLU A 477 9.74 -21.37 9.45
N LEU A 478 8.44 -21.07 9.61
CA LEU A 478 7.92 -19.71 9.57
C LEU A 478 8.12 -18.99 10.91
N LEU A 479 8.33 -17.68 10.84
CA LEU A 479 8.35 -16.85 12.06
C LEU A 479 6.96 -16.85 12.70
N ASN A 480 6.88 -17.24 13.97
CA ASN A 480 5.63 -17.37 14.72
C ASN A 480 5.07 -16.00 15.18
N ILE A 481 4.76 -15.13 14.21
CA ILE A 481 4.29 -13.78 14.46
C ILE A 481 3.44 -13.26 13.29
N SER A 482 2.46 -12.41 13.60
CA SER A 482 1.65 -11.70 12.60
C SER A 482 2.39 -10.50 12.03
N ILE A 483 2.01 -10.06 10.82
CA ILE A 483 2.44 -8.75 10.29
C ILE A 483 1.74 -7.59 11.00
N PHE A 484 0.59 -7.86 11.61
CA PHE A 484 -0.26 -6.89 12.31
C PHE A 484 0.07 -6.86 13.80
N SER A 485 0.12 -5.66 14.37
CA SER A 485 0.27 -5.47 15.81
C SER A 485 -1.04 -5.70 16.58
N GLU A 486 -2.18 -5.54 15.90
CA GLU A 486 -3.51 -5.74 16.47
C GLU A 486 -3.89 -7.23 16.44
N SER A 487 -4.24 -7.78 17.61
CA SER A 487 -4.51 -9.21 17.77
C SER A 487 -5.79 -9.69 17.07
N ASP A 488 -6.70 -8.78 16.74
CA ASP A 488 -7.95 -9.09 16.04
C ASP A 488 -7.80 -9.16 14.52
N ARG A 489 -6.64 -8.79 13.96
CA ARG A 489 -6.42 -8.86 12.52
C ARG A 489 -5.86 -10.21 12.11
N ILE A 490 -6.22 -10.67 10.91
CA ILE A 490 -5.84 -11.99 10.39
C ILE A 490 -5.09 -11.89 9.07
N MET A 491 -3.95 -12.58 8.97
CA MET A 491 -3.23 -12.72 7.70
C MET A 491 -3.89 -13.79 6.83
N THR A 492 -3.95 -13.55 5.52
CA THR A 492 -4.36 -14.57 4.54
C THR A 492 -3.20 -15.49 4.18
N ALA A 493 -3.52 -16.66 3.60
CA ALA A 493 -2.51 -17.66 3.28
C ALA A 493 -1.43 -17.12 2.33
N ASP A 494 -1.79 -16.26 1.38
CA ASP A 494 -0.80 -15.67 0.47
C ASP A 494 0.15 -14.69 1.17
N GLN A 495 -0.31 -13.98 2.21
CA GLN A 495 0.56 -13.14 3.04
C GLN A 495 1.51 -14.00 3.88
N VAL A 496 1.01 -15.13 4.42
CA VAL A 496 1.85 -16.10 5.13
C VAL A 496 2.98 -16.62 4.25
N LEU A 497 2.64 -17.05 3.02
CA LEU A 497 3.60 -17.57 2.07
C LEU A 497 4.61 -16.51 1.59
N ARG A 498 4.14 -15.29 1.33
CA ARG A 498 4.96 -14.16 0.86
C ARG A 498 5.95 -13.69 1.92
N HIS A 499 5.47 -13.47 3.14
CA HIS A 499 6.25 -12.83 4.20
C HIS A 499 6.97 -13.81 5.13
N LYS A 500 6.71 -15.11 4.97
CA LYS A 500 7.30 -16.19 5.76
C LYS A 500 7.07 -16.06 7.27
N ARG A 501 5.87 -15.59 7.65
CA ARG A 501 5.44 -15.44 9.05
C ARG A 501 3.99 -15.86 9.22
N CYS A 502 3.63 -16.35 10.40
CA CYS A 502 2.25 -16.67 10.74
C CYS A 502 2.04 -16.69 12.26
N ASP A 503 0.91 -16.16 12.71
CA ASP A 503 0.36 -16.46 14.04
C ASP A 503 -0.59 -17.66 13.97
N ASP A 504 -1.11 -18.11 15.11
CA ASP A 504 -1.98 -19.29 15.17
C ASP A 504 -3.26 -19.14 14.31
N LYS A 505 -3.77 -17.92 14.18
CA LYS A 505 -4.91 -17.60 13.30
C LYS A 505 -4.57 -17.85 11.84
N ALA A 506 -3.43 -17.34 11.39
CA ALA A 506 -2.96 -17.48 10.03
C ALA A 506 -2.54 -18.92 9.68
N LYS A 507 -1.98 -19.67 10.65
CA LYS A 507 -1.69 -21.11 10.50
C LYS A 507 -2.95 -21.92 10.24
N ALA A 508 -3.99 -21.72 11.05
CA ALA A 508 -5.27 -22.42 10.90
C ALA A 508 -5.85 -22.19 9.51
N LEU A 509 -5.77 -20.94 9.03
CA LEU A 509 -6.21 -20.54 7.70
C LEU A 509 -5.38 -21.21 6.58
N LEU A 510 -4.05 -21.29 6.70
CA LEU A 510 -3.20 -21.97 5.72
C LEU A 510 -3.49 -23.47 5.63
N ILE A 511 -3.63 -24.13 6.79
CA ILE A 511 -4.00 -25.55 6.88
C ILE A 511 -5.38 -25.78 6.26
N PHE A 512 -6.34 -24.89 6.55
CA PHE A 512 -7.66 -24.92 5.94
C PHE A 512 -7.57 -24.86 4.40
N CYS A 513 -6.77 -23.96 3.84
CA CYS A 513 -6.59 -23.85 2.40
C CYS A 513 -6.07 -25.17 1.79
N TRP A 514 -5.15 -25.86 2.46
CA TRP A 514 -4.65 -27.15 1.97
C TRP A 514 -5.73 -28.23 1.97
N PHE A 515 -6.46 -28.42 3.07
CA PHE A 515 -7.55 -29.42 3.10
C PHE A 515 -8.61 -29.13 2.05
N LYS A 516 -8.96 -27.85 1.87
CA LYS A 516 -9.94 -27.44 0.87
C LYS A 516 -9.45 -27.70 -0.56
N LEU A 517 -8.24 -27.26 -0.90
CA LEU A 517 -7.72 -27.29 -2.27
C LEU A 517 -7.14 -28.66 -2.66
N LYS A 518 -6.44 -29.33 -1.76
CA LYS A 518 -5.77 -30.63 -2.03
C LYS A 518 -6.70 -31.82 -1.82
N LYS A 519 -7.58 -31.77 -0.80
CA LYS A 519 -8.46 -32.89 -0.42
C LYS A 519 -9.93 -32.68 -0.78
N GLY A 520 -10.35 -31.46 -1.12
CA GLY A 520 -11.76 -31.15 -1.35
C GLY A 520 -12.62 -31.34 -0.09
N ALA A 521 -12.01 -31.36 1.10
CA ALA A 521 -12.69 -31.72 2.33
C ALA A 521 -13.65 -30.62 2.82
N LYS A 522 -14.75 -31.02 3.48
CA LYS A 522 -15.56 -30.08 4.28
C LYS A 522 -14.71 -29.66 5.47
N THR A 523 -14.33 -28.39 5.50
CA THR A 523 -13.30 -27.85 6.40
C THR A 523 -13.83 -26.55 7.01
N PHE A 524 -13.39 -26.23 8.24
CA PHE A 524 -13.71 -25.00 8.97
C PHE A 524 -12.47 -24.50 9.74
N VAL A 525 -12.38 -23.19 9.92
CA VAL A 525 -11.49 -22.57 10.92
C VAL A 525 -12.33 -22.21 12.14
N LEU A 526 -11.85 -22.56 13.32
CA LEU A 526 -12.54 -22.35 14.60
C LEU A 526 -11.66 -21.52 15.52
N PHE A 527 -12.25 -20.48 16.09
CA PHE A 527 -11.65 -19.65 17.12
C PHE A 527 -12.42 -19.89 18.42
N SER A 528 -11.73 -20.31 19.48
CA SER A 528 -12.26 -20.34 20.83
C SER A 528 -11.52 -19.35 21.73
N ASP A 529 -12.03 -19.17 22.94
CA ASP A 529 -11.35 -18.39 23.99
C ASP A 529 -10.09 -19.10 24.56
N ARG A 530 -9.73 -20.28 24.03
CA ARG A 530 -8.55 -21.06 24.44
C ARG A 530 -7.55 -21.31 23.31
N SER A 531 -8.00 -21.58 22.09
CA SER A 531 -7.12 -21.83 20.96
C SER A 531 -7.80 -21.60 19.61
N VAL A 532 -7.03 -21.78 18.54
CA VAL A 532 -7.49 -21.75 17.16
C VAL A 532 -7.29 -23.11 16.53
N TYR A 533 -8.30 -23.60 15.81
CA TYR A 533 -8.30 -24.93 15.22
C TYR A 533 -8.62 -24.88 13.73
N CYS A 534 -8.06 -25.82 12.97
CA CYS A 534 -8.57 -26.22 11.67
C CYS A 534 -9.33 -27.54 11.83
N ALA A 535 -10.64 -27.53 11.58
CA ALA A 535 -11.48 -28.71 11.63
C ALA A 535 -11.77 -29.23 10.23
N TYR A 536 -11.68 -30.54 10.00
CA TYR A 536 -12.05 -31.17 8.73
C TYR A 536 -12.84 -32.46 8.95
N LYS A 537 -13.77 -32.74 8.04
CA LYS A 537 -14.63 -33.92 8.10
C LYS A 537 -13.97 -35.09 7.38
N THR A 538 -13.82 -36.22 8.06
CA THR A 538 -13.56 -37.52 7.45
C THR A 538 -14.88 -38.21 7.13
N GLU A 539 -14.84 -39.46 6.66
CA GLU A 539 -16.05 -40.24 6.41
C GLU A 539 -16.88 -40.47 7.69
N THR A 540 -16.24 -40.50 8.86
CA THR A 540 -16.87 -40.94 10.12
C THR A 540 -16.90 -39.87 11.20
N GLU A 541 -15.99 -38.90 11.20
CA GLU A 541 -15.89 -37.93 12.28
C GLU A 541 -15.31 -36.57 11.85
N TRP A 542 -15.51 -35.57 12.71
CA TRP A 542 -14.77 -34.31 12.66
C TRP A 542 -13.43 -34.47 13.35
N ILE A 543 -12.34 -34.14 12.65
CA ILE A 543 -10.99 -34.06 13.21
C ILE A 543 -10.63 -32.60 13.37
N TYR A 544 -10.06 -32.26 14.52
CA TYR A 544 -9.61 -30.91 14.85
C TYR A 544 -8.09 -30.89 14.99
N LEU A 545 -7.44 -30.00 14.26
CA LEU A 545 -6.01 -29.74 14.40
C LEU A 545 -5.84 -28.42 15.14
N ASP A 546 -5.20 -28.47 16.31
CA ASP A 546 -4.81 -27.27 17.04
C ASP A 546 -3.72 -26.53 16.24
N ALA A 547 -3.96 -25.27 15.90
CA ALA A 547 -3.09 -24.52 14.98
C ALA A 547 -1.72 -24.19 15.59
N LYS A 548 -1.64 -24.14 16.92
CA LYS A 548 -0.41 -23.89 17.65
C LYS A 548 0.53 -25.09 17.62
N SER A 549 0.01 -26.28 17.90
CA SER A 549 0.79 -27.52 17.99
C SER A 549 0.83 -28.34 16.70
N GLY A 550 -0.11 -28.11 15.78
CA GLY A 550 -0.32 -28.92 14.58
C GLY A 550 -0.89 -30.32 14.84
N ARG A 551 -1.29 -30.63 16.09
CA ARG A 551 -1.71 -31.97 16.50
C ARG A 551 -3.22 -32.10 16.54
N LYS A 552 -3.71 -33.35 16.39
CA LYS A 552 -5.13 -33.67 16.66
C LYS A 552 -5.45 -33.31 18.11
N ALA A 553 -6.52 -32.54 18.30
CA ALA A 553 -6.97 -32.07 19.59
C ALA A 553 -8.49 -32.20 19.72
N VAL A 554 -9.00 -31.99 20.93
CA VAL A 554 -10.42 -31.72 21.17
C VAL A 554 -10.56 -30.21 21.34
N PRO A 555 -11.54 -29.55 20.71
CA PRO A 555 -11.76 -28.12 20.92
C PRO A 555 -12.03 -27.82 22.39
N GLU A 556 -11.18 -26.98 22.97
CA GLU A 556 -11.35 -26.44 24.30
C GLU A 556 -11.90 -25.01 24.24
N GLY A 557 -12.70 -24.64 25.23
CA GLY A 557 -13.26 -23.30 25.37
C GLY A 557 -14.61 -23.08 24.70
N ASP A 558 -15.13 -21.87 24.85
CA ASP A 558 -16.34 -21.42 24.17
C ASP A 558 -15.97 -20.98 22.75
N ILE A 559 -16.71 -21.46 21.74
CA ILE A 559 -16.47 -21.09 20.35
C ILE A 559 -16.92 -19.64 20.13
N LEU A 560 -15.98 -18.81 19.70
CA LEU A 560 -16.16 -17.38 19.46
C LEU A 560 -16.54 -17.09 18.01
N LEU A 561 -15.95 -17.85 17.08
CA LEU A 561 -16.15 -17.72 15.64
C LEU A 561 -15.82 -19.05 14.95
N ALA A 562 -16.67 -19.46 14.00
CA ALA A 562 -16.43 -20.58 13.12
C ALA A 562 -16.71 -20.16 11.67
N LEU A 563 -15.81 -20.44 10.74
CA LEU A 563 -16.01 -20.08 9.33
C LEU A 563 -15.45 -21.10 8.34
N ASN A 564 -16.05 -21.15 7.16
CA ASN A 564 -15.51 -21.80 5.97
C ASN A 564 -15.45 -20.79 4.81
N ASP A 565 -15.21 -21.25 3.58
CA ASP A 565 -15.07 -20.41 2.39
C ASP A 565 -16.39 -19.82 1.85
N LYS A 566 -17.51 -20.08 2.54
CA LYS A 566 -18.87 -19.72 2.09
C LYS A 566 -19.71 -19.00 3.15
N ARG A 567 -19.54 -19.34 4.43
CA ARG A 567 -20.37 -18.86 5.55
C ARG A 567 -19.56 -18.83 6.84
N SER A 568 -20.04 -18.05 7.80
CA SER A 568 -19.54 -18.00 9.17
C SER A 568 -20.67 -18.08 10.21
N VAL A 569 -20.32 -18.54 11.41
CA VAL A 569 -21.14 -18.50 12.63
C VAL A 569 -20.32 -17.72 13.66
N TYR A 570 -20.85 -16.59 14.12
CA TYR A 570 -20.10 -15.62 14.92
C TYR A 570 -20.77 -15.33 16.29
N PRO A 571 -20.73 -16.28 17.25
CA PRO A 571 -21.35 -16.09 18.56
C PRO A 571 -20.93 -14.81 19.27
N LEU A 572 -19.65 -14.42 19.17
CA LEU A 572 -19.14 -13.22 19.84
C LEU A 572 -19.83 -11.91 19.41
N LEU A 573 -20.26 -11.79 18.15
CA LEU A 573 -20.90 -10.56 17.63
C LEU A 573 -22.43 -10.64 17.56
N ASN A 574 -23.03 -11.79 17.88
CA ASN A 574 -24.46 -12.06 17.71
C ASN A 574 -25.23 -12.26 19.02
N GLY A 575 -24.60 -12.06 20.19
CA GLY A 575 -25.28 -11.93 21.49
C GLY A 575 -25.63 -13.24 22.22
N ASP A 576 -26.11 -13.07 23.47
CA ASP A 576 -26.37 -14.13 24.47
C ASP A 576 -27.46 -15.17 24.09
N ASP A 577 -28.21 -14.93 23.01
CA ASP A 577 -29.25 -15.85 22.51
C ASP A 577 -28.70 -16.98 21.62
N PHE A 578 -27.42 -16.94 21.23
CA PHE A 578 -26.78 -18.05 20.53
C PHE A 578 -26.19 -19.07 21.49
N LYS A 579 -26.69 -20.31 21.42
CA LYS A 579 -26.17 -21.48 22.15
C LYS A 579 -24.63 -21.46 22.13
N LYS A 580 -24.00 -21.54 23.30
CA LYS A 580 -22.56 -21.81 23.41
C LYS A 580 -22.24 -23.10 22.65
N PHE A 581 -21.72 -22.96 21.43
CA PHE A 581 -21.30 -24.10 20.63
C PHE A 581 -20.06 -24.71 21.27
N LYS A 582 -20.10 -26.02 21.46
CA LYS A 582 -18.99 -26.82 21.98
C LYS A 582 -18.42 -27.79 20.95
N SER A 583 -19.09 -27.96 19.80
CA SER A 583 -18.64 -28.89 18.75
C SER A 583 -19.06 -28.49 17.34
N MET A 584 -18.37 -29.05 16.34
CA MET A 584 -18.72 -28.85 14.92
C MET A 584 -20.07 -29.43 14.52
N ASN A 585 -20.56 -30.46 15.19
CA ASN A 585 -21.89 -31.02 14.87
C ASN A 585 -22.98 -29.95 15.09
N GLN A 586 -22.88 -29.22 16.20
CA GLN A 586 -23.83 -28.14 16.51
C GLN A 586 -23.70 -26.95 15.54
N ILE A 587 -22.49 -26.69 15.05
CA ILE A 587 -22.23 -25.64 14.07
C ILE A 587 -22.70 -26.05 12.67
N GLU A 588 -22.52 -27.32 12.29
CA GLU A 588 -22.97 -27.88 11.02
C GLU A 588 -24.50 -27.82 10.90
N GLU A 589 -25.23 -28.09 11.99
CA GLU A 589 -26.69 -27.90 12.08
C GLU A 589 -27.16 -26.46 11.79
N VAL A 590 -26.33 -25.45 12.05
CA VAL A 590 -26.65 -24.04 11.75
C VAL A 590 -26.31 -23.70 10.30
N PHE A 591 -25.38 -24.43 9.69
CA PHE A 591 -24.97 -24.22 8.31
C PHE A 591 -25.80 -25.00 7.28
N GLU A 592 -26.52 -26.03 7.69
CA GLU A 592 -27.51 -26.77 6.87
C GLU A 592 -28.87 -26.08 6.91
#